data_AF-A0A1I2LKZ9-F1
#
_entry.id   AF-A0A1I2LKZ9-F1
#
_cell.length_a   1.000
_cell.length_b   1.000
_cell.length_c   1.000
_cell.angle_alpha   90.00
_cell.angle_beta   90.00
_cell.angle_gamma   90.00
#
_symmetry.space_group_name_H-M   'P 1'
#
loop_
_entity.id
_entity.type
_entity.pdbx_description
1 polymer ?
#
loop_
_entity_poly.entity_id
_entity_poly.type
_entity_poly.pdbx_seq_one_letter_code
_entity_poly.pdbx_strand_id
1 'polypeptide(L)'
;MTTKEQLVEQHIREYESRSKHIDELFARAYDATKDLGDDHHIKTELNEYLGQKAKLVEETEKFKRMSVDHWREDTIRNSGPMAIWDVLAQKIEDLIERTEK
;
A
#
# COMPACT_ATOMS: atom_id res chain seq x y z
N MET A 1 3.02 -9.71 -28.83
CA MET A 1 1.74 -9.05 -28.51
C MET A 1 1.44 -9.37 -27.06
N THR A 2 1.44 -8.38 -26.18
CA THR A 2 1.05 -8.57 -24.79
C THR A 2 -0.48 -8.68 -24.75
N THR A 3 -1.03 -9.84 -24.41
CA THR A 3 -2.48 -10.00 -24.31
C THR A 3 -3.01 -9.22 -23.10
N LYS A 4 -4.29 -8.82 -23.13
CA LYS A 4 -4.91 -8.05 -22.04
C LYS A 4 -4.75 -8.75 -20.67
N GLU A 5 -4.81 -10.08 -20.68
CA GLU A 5 -4.60 -10.94 -19.50
C GLU A 5 -3.19 -10.81 -18.93
N GLN A 6 -2.16 -10.72 -19.78
CA GLN A 6 -0.77 -10.56 -19.35
C GLN A 6 -0.52 -9.20 -18.69
N LEU A 7 -1.20 -8.14 -19.14
CA LEU A 7 -1.12 -6.82 -18.50
C LEU A 7 -1.79 -6.84 -17.11
N VAL A 8 -2.96 -7.47 -16.99
CA VAL A 8 -3.64 -7.60 -15.69
C VAL A 8 -2.80 -8.44 -14.72
N GLU A 9 -2.24 -9.56 -15.16
CA GLU A 9 -1.34 -10.37 -14.34
C GLU A 9 -0.10 -9.59 -13.89
N GLN A 10 0.51 -8.80 -14.78
CA GLN A 10 1.66 -7.96 -14.44
C GLN A 10 1.30 -6.97 -13.32
N HIS A 11 0.15 -6.29 -13.45
CA HIS A 11 -0.29 -5.32 -12.45
C HIS A 11 -0.68 -5.97 -11.11
N ILE A 12 -1.25 -7.17 -11.13
CA ILE A 12 -1.50 -7.95 -9.91
C ILE A 12 -0.19 -8.29 -9.20
N ARG A 13 0.85 -8.72 -9.93
CA ARG A 13 2.16 -9.02 -9.35
C ARG A 13 2.85 -7.77 -8.80
N GLU A 14 2.78 -6.65 -9.50
CA GLU A 14 3.31 -5.36 -9.04
C GLU A 14 2.64 -4.93 -7.75
N TYR A 15 1.32 -5.07 -7.68
CA TYR A 15 0.55 -4.80 -6.48
C TYR A 15 0.95 -5.68 -5.30
N GLU A 16 1.08 -7.00 -5.51
CA GLU A 16 1.49 -7.94 -4.47
C GLU A 16 2.89 -7.64 -3.95
N SER A 17 3.82 -7.30 -4.84
CA SER A 17 5.17 -6.88 -4.46
C SER A 17 5.16 -5.63 -3.58
N ARG A 18 4.34 -4.62 -3.93
CA ARG A 18 4.22 -3.37 -3.17
C ARG A 18 3.52 -3.59 -1.83
N SER A 19 2.48 -4.40 -1.79
CA SER A 19 1.81 -4.78 -0.54
C SER A 19 2.80 -5.42 0.42
N LYS A 20 3.61 -6.36 -0.06
CA LYS A 20 4.63 -7.02 0.75
C LYS A 20 5.70 -6.04 1.25
N HIS A 21 6.14 -5.13 0.39
CA HIS A 21 7.09 -4.09 0.80
C HIS A 21 6.51 -3.19 1.91
N ILE A 22 5.25 -2.78 1.79
CA ILE A 22 4.56 -2.03 2.85
C ILE A 22 4.42 -2.87 4.13
N ASP A 23 4.17 -4.19 4.04
CA ASP A 23 4.17 -5.08 5.21
C ASP A 23 5.51 -5.04 5.97
N GLU A 24 6.62 -5.09 5.23
CA GLU A 24 7.97 -5.01 5.80
C GLU A 24 8.23 -3.66 6.47
N LEU A 25 7.80 -2.55 5.84
CA LEU A 25 7.90 -1.21 6.43
C LEU A 25 7.07 -1.09 7.71
N PHE A 26 5.85 -1.64 7.74
CA PHE A 26 5.04 -1.64 8.97
C PHE A 26 5.67 -2.46 10.10
N ALA A 27 6.25 -3.62 9.78
CA ALA A 27 6.94 -4.42 10.78
C ALA A 27 8.12 -3.64 11.40
N ARG A 28 8.92 -2.98 10.55
CA ARG A 28 10.03 -2.14 11.01
C ARG A 28 9.55 -0.93 11.81
N ALA A 29 8.51 -0.24 11.38
CA ALA A 29 7.94 0.89 12.10
C ALA A 29 7.34 0.45 13.45
N TYR A 30 6.72 -0.73 13.52
CA TYR A 30 6.22 -1.29 14.78
C TYR A 30 7.36 -1.59 15.75
N ASP A 31 8.45 -2.19 15.28
CA ASP A 31 9.63 -2.43 16.10
C ASP A 31 10.30 -1.13 16.57
N ALA A 32 10.46 -0.14 15.67
CA ALA A 32 11.03 1.17 16.01
C ALA A 32 10.18 1.95 17.02
N THR A 33 8.85 1.74 17.02
CA THR A 33 7.94 2.42 17.94
C THR A 33 7.64 1.62 19.21
N LYS A 34 8.16 0.40 19.34
CA LYS A 34 7.88 -0.49 20.47
C LYS A 34 8.28 0.10 21.81
N ASP A 35 9.39 0.83 21.84
CA ASP A 35 9.93 1.48 23.05
C ASP A 35 9.28 2.85 23.33
N LEU A 36 8.42 3.34 22.43
CA LEU A 36 7.65 4.57 22.64
C LEU A 36 6.42 4.28 23.51
N GLY A 37 6.03 5.23 24.36
CA GLY A 37 4.79 5.16 25.13
C GLY A 37 3.55 5.02 24.22
N ASP A 38 2.48 4.39 24.71
CA ASP A 38 1.29 4.09 23.88
C ASP A 38 0.55 5.35 23.36
N ASP A 39 0.63 6.47 24.08
CA ASP A 39 0.10 7.78 23.66
C ASP A 39 1.07 8.59 22.78
N HIS A 40 2.18 7.99 22.34
CA HIS A 40 3.14 8.70 21.51
C HIS A 40 2.55 8.96 20.11
N HIS A 41 2.58 10.21 19.67
CA HIS A 41 2.01 10.67 18.39
C HIS A 41 2.41 9.79 17.18
N ILE A 42 3.63 9.23 17.20
CA ILE A 42 4.12 8.31 16.16
C ILE A 42 3.31 7.00 16.10
N LYS A 43 2.87 6.43 17.23
CA LYS A 43 2.00 5.24 17.26
C LYS A 43 0.60 5.55 16.73
N THR A 44 0.08 6.75 17.00
CA THR A 44 -1.19 7.21 16.43
C THR A 44 -1.09 7.32 14.91
N GLU A 45 -0.04 7.96 14.40
CA GLU A 45 0.19 8.14 12.97
C GLU A 45 0.42 6.79 12.25
N LEU A 46 1.12 5.84 12.89
CA LEU A 46 1.28 4.48 12.39
C LEU A 46 -0.07 3.74 12.27
N ASN A 47 -0.96 3.88 13.25
CA ASN A 47 -2.30 3.30 13.20
C ASN A 47 -3.17 3.91 12.10
N GLU A 48 -3.05 5.21 11.85
CA GLU A 48 -3.73 5.86 10.72
C GLU A 48 -3.27 5.30 9.37
N TYR A 49 -1.97 5.05 9.21
CA TYR A 49 -1.40 4.44 8.01
C TYR A 49 -1.85 2.98 7.85
N LEU A 50 -1.97 2.21 8.94
CA LEU A 50 -2.57 0.87 8.91
C LEU A 50 -4.01 0.91 8.38
N GLY A 51 -4.81 1.90 8.80
CA GLY A 51 -6.16 2.11 8.29
C GLY A 51 -6.19 2.44 6.80
N GLN A 52 -5.25 3.24 6.30
CA GLN A 52 -5.11 3.55 4.87
C GLN A 52 -4.73 2.32 4.05
N LYS A 53 -3.77 1.51 4.54
CA LYS A 53 -3.41 0.23 3.92
C LYS A 53 -4.60 -0.71 3.80
N ALA A 54 -5.38 -0.87 4.88
CA ALA A 54 -6.54 -1.75 4.87
C ALA A 54 -7.56 -1.36 3.78
N LYS A 55 -7.79 -0.06 3.59
CA LYS A 55 -8.65 0.45 2.51
C LYS A 55 -8.09 0.15 1.12
N LEU A 56 -6.79 0.34 0.92
CA LEU A 56 -6.14 0.04 -0.37
C LEU A 56 -6.16 -1.47 -0.69
N VAL A 57 -6.03 -2.32 0.33
CA VAL A 57 -6.20 -3.78 0.19
C VAL A 57 -7.62 -4.13 -0.22
N GLU A 58 -8.62 -3.54 0.43
CA GLU A 58 -10.02 -3.74 0.07
C GLU A 58 -10.33 -3.28 -1.36
N GLU A 59 -9.84 -2.10 -1.76
CA GLU A 59 -9.97 -1.60 -3.13
C GLU A 59 -9.32 -2.53 -4.14
N THR A 60 -8.17 -3.11 -3.81
CA THR A 60 -7.49 -4.01 -4.74
C THR A 60 -8.12 -5.38 -4.83
N GLU A 61 -8.66 -5.90 -3.73
CA GLU A 61 -9.49 -7.10 -3.77
C GLU A 61 -10.75 -6.88 -4.62
N LYS A 62 -11.33 -5.67 -4.62
CA LYS A 62 -12.41 -5.31 -5.55
C LYS A 62 -11.92 -5.32 -7.00
N PHE A 63 -10.75 -4.74 -7.29
CA PHE A 63 -10.16 -4.76 -8.63
C PHE A 63 -9.82 -6.18 -9.12
N LYS A 64 -9.32 -7.06 -8.24
CA LYS A 64 -9.04 -8.47 -8.56
C LYS A 64 -10.30 -9.25 -8.93
N ARG A 65 -11.47 -8.86 -8.40
CA ARG A 65 -12.77 -9.50 -8.66
C ARG A 65 -13.50 -8.90 -9.86
N MET A 66 -13.05 -7.77 -10.40
CA MET A 66 -13.63 -7.15 -11.60
C MET A 66 -13.16 -7.84 -12.87
N SER A 67 -14.01 -7.87 -13.90
CA SER A 67 -13.62 -8.37 -15.22
C SER A 67 -12.57 -7.46 -15.87
N VAL A 68 -11.69 -8.04 -16.69
CA VAL A 68 -10.57 -7.36 -17.35
C VAL A 68 -11.01 -6.12 -18.16
N ASP A 69 -12.20 -6.16 -18.77
CA ASP A 69 -12.72 -5.03 -19.54
C ASP A 69 -13.19 -3.87 -18.64
N HIS A 70 -13.78 -4.16 -17.48
CA HIS A 70 -14.13 -3.15 -16.47
C HIS A 70 -12.88 -2.58 -15.76
N TRP A 71 -11.87 -3.42 -15.55
CA TRP A 71 -10.61 -3.01 -14.92
C TRP A 71 -9.93 -1.88 -15.70
N ARG A 72 -10.00 -1.92 -17.04
CA ARG A 72 -9.34 -0.94 -17.89
C ARG A 72 -10.02 0.44 -17.86
N GLU A 73 -11.35 0.48 -17.84
CA GLU A 73 -12.10 1.74 -17.76
C GLU A 73 -11.85 2.46 -16.43
N ASP A 74 -11.85 1.73 -15.31
CA ASP A 74 -11.59 2.32 -14.00
C ASP A 74 -10.10 2.67 -13.78
N THR A 75 -9.17 1.83 -14.26
CA THR A 75 -7.72 2.09 -14.06
C THR A 75 -7.21 3.27 -14.89
N ILE A 76 -7.72 3.44 -16.13
CA ILE A 76 -7.39 4.60 -16.98
C ILE A 76 -8.04 5.87 -16.43
N ARG A 77 -9.28 5.77 -15.93
CA ARG A 77 -10.01 6.93 -15.39
C ARG A 77 -9.45 7.42 -14.06
N ASN A 78 -8.95 6.52 -13.20
CA ASN A 78 -8.52 6.86 -11.85
C ASN A 78 -7.01 7.07 -11.68
N SER A 79 -6.20 7.03 -12.75
CA SER A 79 -4.75 7.29 -12.69
C SER A 79 -4.08 6.73 -11.44
N GLY A 80 -4.00 5.40 -11.36
CA GLY A 80 -3.02 4.73 -10.54
C GLY A 80 -3.38 4.58 -9.06
N PRO A 81 -4.14 3.51 -8.73
CA PRO A 81 -4.05 2.89 -7.41
C PRO A 81 -2.58 2.72 -6.97
N MET A 82 -1.69 2.45 -7.93
CA MET A 82 -0.24 2.37 -7.75
C MET A 82 0.42 3.60 -7.12
N ALA A 83 0.06 4.82 -7.54
CA ALA A 83 0.68 6.02 -6.98
C ALA A 83 0.37 6.17 -5.49
N ILE A 84 -0.80 5.68 -5.05
CA ILE A 84 -1.21 5.74 -3.65
C ILE A 84 -0.38 4.76 -2.79
N TRP A 85 0.01 3.61 -3.35
CA TRP A 85 0.95 2.68 -2.70
C TRP A 85 2.32 3.30 -2.48
N ASP A 86 2.86 3.99 -3.49
CA ASP A 86 4.18 4.64 -3.37
C ASP A 86 4.15 5.78 -2.35
N VAL A 87 3.09 6.58 -2.33
CA VAL A 87 2.90 7.65 -1.33
C VAL A 87 2.77 7.07 0.09
N LEU A 88 2.06 5.95 0.26
CA LEU A 88 1.94 5.32 1.56
C LEU A 88 3.28 4.73 2.04
N ALA A 89 4.04 4.09 1.14
CA ALA A 89 5.37 3.58 1.45
C ALA A 89 6.30 4.72 1.92
N GLN A 90 6.36 5.83 1.17
CA GLN A 90 7.17 6.99 1.53
C GLN A 90 6.81 7.55 2.91
N LYS A 91 5.52 7.67 3.23
CA LYS A 91 5.08 8.17 4.55
C LYS A 91 5.53 7.27 5.71
N ILE A 92 5.55 5.95 5.50
CA ILE A 92 6.00 5.01 6.52
C ILE A 92 7.53 5.07 6.65
N GLU A 93 8.26 5.21 5.54
CA GLU A 93 9.71 5.43 5.57
C GLU A 93 10.08 6.70 6.32
N ASP A 94 9.43 7.83 6.03
CA ASP A 94 9.63 9.09 6.74
C ASP A 94 9.32 8.93 8.25
N LEU A 95 8.31 8.14 8.59
CA LEU A 95 7.96 7.83 9.98
C LEU A 95 9.06 7.03 10.68
N ILE A 96 9.62 6.03 10.02
CA ILE A 96 10.74 5.23 10.53
C ILE A 96 11.97 6.13 10.73
N GLU A 97 12.33 6.96 9.76
CA GLU A 97 13.49 7.85 9.85
C GLU A 97 13.40 8.84 11.02
N ARG A 98 12.20 9.36 11.32
CA ARG A 98 11.98 10.23 12.49
C ARG A 98 12.08 9.48 13.82
N THR A 99 11.87 8.17 13.81
CA THR A 99 11.85 7.33 15.02
C THR A 99 13.23 6.74 15.32
N GLU A 100 14.04 6.48 14.29
CA GLU A 100 15.42 5.97 14.41
C GLU A 100 16.48 7.06 14.66
N LYS A 101 16.08 8.35 14.70
CA LYS A 101 16.95 9.49 15.02
C LYS A 101 17.06 9.73 16.53
#